data_AF-A0A1F8LLB4-F1
#
_entry.id   AF-A0A1F8LLB4-F1
#
_cell.length_a   1.000
_cell.length_b   1.000
_cell.length_c   1.000
_cell.angle_alpha   90.00
_cell.angle_beta   90.00
_cell.angle_gamma   90.00
#
_symmetry.space_group_name_H-M   'P 1'
#
loop_
_entity.id
_entity.type
_entity.pdbx_description
1 polymer ?
#
loop_
_entity_poly.entity_id
_entity_poly.type
_entity_poly.pdbx_seq_one_letter_code
_entity_poly.pdbx_strand_id
1 'polypeptide(L)'
;MDRVGYIGGQRGVFAGKVGGPLVVARRAGQNFTHAQLLFWFHILGFYMPGSTYWNISFGREKGEVNDDEEGLQTAWNFGKNIAHLVKKLKA
;
A
#
# COMPACT_ATOMS: atom_id res chain seq x y z
N MET A 1 3.06 8.50 11.13
CA MET A 1 1.69 8.55 10.56
C MET A 1 0.77 9.43 11.38
N ASP A 2 0.83 9.39 12.71
CA ASP A 2 -0.13 10.11 13.58
C ASP A 2 -0.12 11.63 13.37
N ARG A 3 1.05 12.28 13.46
CA ARG A 3 1.15 13.74 13.24
C ARG A 3 0.71 14.16 11.84
N VAL A 4 1.15 13.40 10.83
CA VAL A 4 0.83 13.67 9.42
C VAL A 4 -0.65 13.45 9.13
N GLY A 5 -1.25 12.40 9.69
CA GLY A 5 -2.68 12.13 9.54
C GLY A 5 -3.54 13.16 10.26
N TYR A 6 -3.16 13.56 11.48
CA TYR A 6 -3.90 14.56 12.25
C TYR A 6 -3.91 15.93 11.56
N ILE A 7 -2.72 16.44 11.17
CA ILE A 7 -2.60 17.76 10.54
C ILE A 7 -3.05 17.72 9.08
N GLY A 8 -2.61 16.70 8.33
CA GLY A 8 -2.87 16.57 6.90
C GLY A 8 -4.30 16.17 6.57
N GLY A 9 -4.94 15.35 7.41
CA GLY A 9 -6.33 14.92 7.25
C GLY A 9 -7.31 16.08 7.34
N GLN A 10 -7.19 16.94 8.36
CA GLN A 10 -8.04 18.13 8.50
C GLN A 10 -7.91 19.11 7.32
N ARG A 11 -6.74 19.14 6.68
CA ARG A 11 -6.45 20.01 5.54
C ARG A 11 -6.71 19.33 4.18
N GLY A 12 -7.13 18.08 4.17
CA GLY A 12 -7.38 17.31 2.94
C GLY A 12 -6.15 17.14 2.05
N VAL A 13 -4.92 17.26 2.57
CA VAL A 13 -3.69 17.34 1.74
C VAL A 13 -3.43 16.06 0.95
N PHE A 14 -4.07 14.95 1.32
CA PHE A 14 -3.94 13.64 0.70
C PHE A 14 -5.13 13.25 -0.18
N ALA A 15 -6.21 14.03 -0.16
CA ALA A 15 -7.41 13.74 -0.92
C ALA A 15 -7.09 13.67 -2.42
N GLY A 16 -7.52 12.59 -3.08
CA GLY A 16 -7.30 12.33 -4.49
C GLY A 16 -5.88 11.90 -4.87
N LYS A 17 -4.96 11.75 -3.90
CA LYS A 17 -3.66 11.13 -4.16
C LYS A 17 -3.82 9.64 -4.35
N VAL A 18 -2.95 9.05 -5.17
CA VAL A 18 -2.93 7.61 -5.41
C VAL A 18 -1.89 6.95 -4.50
N GLY A 19 -2.26 5.85 -3.85
CA GLY A 19 -1.33 5.09 -3.02
C GLY A 19 -2.04 4.00 -2.21
N GLY A 20 -1.28 3.27 -1.41
CA GLY A 20 -1.79 2.25 -0.51
C GLY A 20 -0.65 1.48 0.16
N PRO A 21 -0.96 0.64 1.15
CA PRO A 21 0.05 -0.09 1.89
C PRO A 21 0.64 -1.27 1.10
N LEU A 22 1.91 -1.57 1.39
CA LEU A 22 2.63 -2.80 1.05
C LEU A 22 3.41 -3.22 2.30
N VAL A 23 3.31 -4.47 2.74
CA VAL A 23 3.95 -4.94 3.98
C VAL A 23 4.68 -6.26 3.76
N VAL A 24 5.71 -6.50 4.57
CA VAL A 24 6.51 -7.74 4.52
C VAL A 24 6.69 -8.29 5.92
N ALA A 25 6.53 -9.60 6.11
CA ALA A 25 6.91 -10.30 7.33
C ALA A 25 7.10 -11.80 7.10
N ARG A 26 7.76 -12.51 8.03
CA ARG A 26 7.97 -13.96 7.91
C ARG A 26 6.68 -14.80 7.84
N ARG A 27 5.61 -14.37 8.49
CA ARG A 27 4.32 -15.08 8.63
C ARG A 27 3.21 -14.06 8.86
N ALA A 28 1.95 -14.48 8.65
CA ALA A 28 0.70 -13.70 8.54
C ALA A 28 0.36 -12.61 9.58
N GLY A 29 1.19 -12.33 10.58
CA GLY A 29 0.97 -11.25 11.55
C GLY A 29 0.90 -9.85 10.90
N GLN A 30 1.50 -9.66 9.73
CA GLN A 30 1.46 -8.43 8.96
C GLN A 30 0.07 -8.09 8.40
N ASN A 31 -0.90 -9.02 8.44
CA ASN A 31 -2.28 -8.73 8.03
C ASN A 31 -2.89 -7.60 8.86
N PHE A 32 -2.62 -7.56 10.17
CA PHE A 32 -3.10 -6.49 11.05
C PHE A 32 -2.43 -5.16 10.74
N THR A 33 -1.11 -5.18 10.49
CA THR A 33 -0.38 -3.99 10.03
C THR A 33 -0.93 -3.49 8.70
N HIS A 34 -1.16 -4.38 7.73
CA HIS A 34 -1.74 -4.04 6.44
C HIS A 34 -3.11 -3.37 6.60
N ALA A 35 -4.01 -3.97 7.37
CA ALA A 35 -5.34 -3.42 7.63
C ALA A 35 -5.29 -2.05 8.33
N GLN A 36 -4.44 -1.90 9.34
CA GLN A 36 -4.27 -0.62 10.04
C GLN A 36 -3.78 0.49 9.11
N LEU A 37 -2.80 0.18 8.24
CA LEU A 37 -2.34 1.13 7.23
C LEU A 37 -3.45 1.43 6.23
N LEU A 38 -4.19 0.42 5.77
CA LEU A 38 -5.29 0.60 4.83
C LEU A 38 -6.32 1.60 5.36
N PHE A 39 -6.72 1.48 6.63
CA PHE A 39 -7.62 2.43 7.27
C PHE A 39 -7.06 3.86 7.28
N TRP A 40 -5.74 4.02 7.49
CA TRP A 40 -5.08 5.32 7.45
C TRP A 40 -5.09 5.94 6.05
N PHE A 41 -4.82 5.18 4.99
CA PHE A 41 -4.96 5.67 3.61
C PHE A 41 -6.41 6.03 3.28
N HIS A 42 -7.35 5.20 3.73
CA HIS A 42 -8.78 5.38 3.45
C HIS A 42 -9.33 6.66 4.10
N ILE A 43 -9.08 6.89 5.39
CA ILE A 43 -9.59 8.07 6.10
C ILE A 43 -8.98 9.38 5.56
N LEU A 44 -7.79 9.32 4.95
CA LEU A 44 -7.12 10.47 4.35
C LEU A 44 -7.50 10.73 2.88
N GLY A 45 -8.43 9.95 2.32
CA GLY A 45 -8.99 10.21 0.99
C GLY A 45 -8.09 9.81 -0.18
N PHE A 46 -7.21 8.82 0.01
CA PHE A 46 -6.43 8.27 -1.10
C PHE A 46 -7.30 7.44 -2.05
N TYR A 47 -6.97 7.49 -3.34
CA TYR A 47 -7.39 6.49 -4.31
C TYR A 47 -6.45 5.28 -4.25
N MET A 48 -7.00 4.14 -3.87
CA MET A 48 -6.23 2.91 -3.61
C MET A 48 -6.53 1.88 -4.71
N PRO A 49 -5.61 1.65 -5.66
CA PRO A 49 -5.79 0.58 -6.63
C PRO A 49 -5.57 -0.78 -5.97
N GLY A 50 -6.30 -1.80 -6.44
CA GLY A 50 -6.04 -3.19 -6.05
C GLY A 50 -4.81 -3.77 -6.74
N SER A 51 -4.52 -5.02 -6.42
CA SER A 51 -3.53 -5.85 -7.10
C SER A 51 -4.10 -7.26 -7.32
N THR A 52 -3.26 -8.21 -7.72
CA THR A 52 -3.62 -9.64 -7.87
C THR A 52 -4.00 -10.30 -6.54
N TYR A 53 -3.46 -9.82 -5.42
CA TYR A 53 -3.84 -10.21 -4.06
C TYR A 53 -3.67 -9.04 -3.09
N TRP A 54 -3.81 -9.27 -1.77
CA TRP A 54 -3.46 -8.27 -0.76
C TRP A 54 -1.97 -7.93 -0.87
N ASN A 55 -1.62 -6.64 -0.79
CA ASN A 55 -0.24 -6.15 -0.94
C ASN A 55 0.63 -6.55 0.26
N ILE A 56 1.00 -7.82 0.27
CA ILE A 56 1.67 -8.53 1.35
C ILE A 56 2.72 -9.41 0.70
N SER A 57 3.91 -9.46 1.29
CA SER A 57 4.96 -10.40 0.91
C SER A 57 5.56 -11.06 2.15
N PHE A 58 6.24 -12.18 1.95
CA PHE A 58 6.82 -13.00 3.00
C PHE A 58 8.35 -13.03 2.93
N GLY A 59 8.97 -12.90 4.10
CA GLY A 59 10.43 -12.97 4.26
C GLY A 59 10.82 -12.66 5.70
N ARG A 60 11.68 -13.47 6.30
CA ARG A 60 12.21 -13.25 7.65
C ARG A 60 13.44 -12.36 7.60
N GLU A 61 14.41 -12.77 6.80
CA GLU A 61 15.70 -12.10 6.69
C GLU A 61 15.76 -11.26 5.41
N LYS A 62 16.70 -10.31 5.38
CA LYS A 62 16.90 -9.46 4.21
C LYS A 62 17.20 -10.33 2.99
N GLY A 63 16.40 -10.19 1.94
CA GLY A 63 16.57 -10.89 0.67
C GLY A 63 15.68 -12.12 0.50
N GLU A 64 15.14 -12.70 1.58
CA GLU A 64 14.23 -13.85 1.48
C GLU A 64 12.91 -13.52 0.77
N VAL A 65 12.50 -12.24 0.77
CA VAL A 65 11.33 -11.80 0.00
C VAL A 65 11.48 -12.02 -1.51
N ASN A 66 12.70 -12.22 -1.99
CA ASN A 66 12.94 -12.56 -3.40
C ASN A 66 12.42 -13.96 -3.76
N ASP A 67 12.26 -14.83 -2.76
CA ASP A 67 11.75 -16.19 -2.94
C ASP A 67 10.21 -16.25 -2.85
N ASP A 68 9.56 -15.14 -2.47
CA ASP A 68 8.10 -14.98 -2.47
C ASP A 68 7.60 -14.46 -3.82
N GLU A 69 7.50 -15.36 -4.80
CA GLU A 69 7.08 -15.05 -6.17
C GLU A 69 5.69 -14.38 -6.22
N GLU A 70 4.72 -14.88 -5.43
CA GLU A 70 3.37 -14.31 -5.39
C GLU A 70 3.36 -12.91 -4.79
N GLY A 71 4.09 -12.69 -3.70
CA GLY A 71 4.23 -11.38 -3.07
C GLY A 71 4.91 -10.38 -4.00
N LEU A 72 5.98 -10.78 -4.69
CA LEU A 72 6.66 -9.95 -5.69
C LEU A 72 5.75 -9.59 -6.87
N GLN A 73 5.04 -10.58 -7.41
CA GLN A 73 4.09 -10.37 -8.51
C GLN A 73 2.96 -9.42 -8.08
N THR A 74 2.47 -9.56 -6.85
CA THR A 74 1.45 -8.69 -6.25
C THR A 74 1.98 -7.26 -6.05
N ALA A 75 3.20 -7.09 -5.54
CA ALA A 75 3.81 -5.76 -5.40
C ALA A 75 4.03 -5.08 -6.77
N TRP A 76 4.48 -5.84 -7.77
CA TRP A 76 4.71 -5.37 -9.13
C TRP A 76 3.41 -4.89 -9.81
N ASN A 77 2.35 -5.70 -9.70
CA ASN A 77 1.04 -5.35 -10.25
C ASN A 77 0.43 -4.13 -9.55
N PHE A 78 0.58 -4.04 -8.22
CA PHE A 78 0.15 -2.87 -7.46
C PHE A 78 0.85 -1.60 -7.94
N GLY A 79 2.18 -1.64 -8.12
CA GLY A 79 2.96 -0.53 -8.65
C GLY A 79 2.53 -0.11 -10.07
N LYS A 80 2.27 -1.08 -10.95
CA LYS A 80 1.73 -0.81 -12.29
C LYS A 80 0.36 -0.13 -12.23
N ASN A 81 -0.53 -0.59 -11.35
CA ASN A 81 -1.86 -0.01 -11.20
C ASN A 81 -1.81 1.41 -10.61
N ILE A 82 -0.92 1.66 -9.64
CA ILE A 82 -0.63 3.03 -9.16
C ILE A 82 -0.19 3.90 -10.33
N ALA A 83 0.83 3.46 -11.09
CA ALA A 83 1.37 4.25 -12.20
C ALA A 83 0.31 4.53 -13.27
N HIS A 84 -0.53 3.53 -13.59
CA HIS A 84 -1.64 3.69 -14.52
C HIS A 84 -2.66 4.72 -14.02
N LEU A 85 -3.10 4.60 -12.77
CA LEU A 85 -4.09 5.50 -12.19
C LEU A 85 -3.56 6.93 -12.08
N VAL A 86 -2.31 7.11 -11.64
CA VAL A 86 -1.66 8.44 -11.62
C VAL A 86 -1.62 9.06 -13.01
N LYS A 87 -1.30 8.29 -14.05
CA LYS A 87 -1.30 8.78 -15.43
C LYS A 87 -2.70 9.18 -15.89
N LYS A 88 -3.74 8.46 -15.49
CA LYS A 88 -5.14 8.77 -15.84
C LYS A 88 -5.70 9.98 -15.11
N LEU A 89 -5.27 10.24 -13.87
CA LEU A 89 -5.71 11.41 -13.09
C LEU A 89 -4.95 12.70 -13.41
N LYS A 90 -3.76 12.59 -14.02
CA LYS A 90 -2.97 13.74 -14.50
C LYS A 90 -3.27 14.12 -15.96
N ALA A 91 -4.06 13.31 -16.66
CA ALA A 91 -4.49 13.58 -18.02
C ALA A 91 -5.56 14.68 -18.06
#